data_AF-A0A833EMW8-F1
#
_entry.id   AF-A0A833EMW8-F1
#
_cell.length_a   1.000
_cell.length_b   1.000
_cell.length_c   1.000
_cell.angle_alpha   90.00
_cell.angle_beta   90.00
_cell.angle_gamma   90.00
#
_symmetry.space_group_name_H-M   'P 1'
#
loop_
_entity.id
_entity.type
_entity.pdbx_description
1 polymer ?
#
loop_
_entity_poly.entity_id
_entity_poly.type
_entity_poly.pdbx_seq_one_letter_code
_entity_poly.pdbx_strand_id
1 'polypeptide(L)' 'MERSHEIAICCGCGNAGFVREQKVDKRVDQTRKDQVQETGTSMLVTACPECKMMLNAAVEETKDIAQVVADAMV' A
#
# COMPACT_ATOMS: atom_id res chain seq x y z
N MET A 1 1.96 11.68 5.20
CA MET A 1 3.09 10.89 4.68
C MET A 1 4.20 11.85 4.29
N GLU A 2 5.40 11.69 4.84
CA GLU A 2 6.56 12.53 4.46
C GLU A 2 7.00 12.30 3.00
N ARG A 3 7.09 11.03 2.55
CA ARG A 3 7.42 10.67 1.17
C ARG A 3 6.16 10.40 0.33
N SER A 4 5.80 11.37 -0.49
CA SER A 4 4.62 11.34 -1.38
C SER A 4 4.95 11.92 -2.77
N HIS A 5 4.02 11.81 -3.72
CA HIS A 5 4.19 12.31 -5.09
C HIS A 5 5.47 11.78 -5.78
N GLU A 6 6.30 12.64 -6.35
CA GLU A 6 7.52 12.25 -7.09
C GLU A 6 8.57 11.53 -6.23
N ILE A 7 8.51 11.66 -4.90
CA ILE A 7 9.44 11.00 -3.97
C ILE A 7 8.81 9.79 -3.26
N ALA A 8 7.62 9.35 -3.69
CA ALA A 8 6.96 8.18 -3.12
C ALA A 8 7.78 6.89 -3.35
N ILE A 9 7.77 6.00 -2.36
CA ILE A 9 8.37 4.67 -2.47
C ILE A 9 7.32 3.61 -2.86
N CYS A 10 7.77 2.57 -3.56
CA CYS A 10 6.95 1.44 -3.99
C CYS A 10 6.53 0.54 -2.81
N CYS A 11 5.47 -0.26 -2.99
CA CYS A 11 5.05 -1.30 -2.03
C CYS A 11 6.02 -2.50 -1.97
N GLY A 12 6.93 -2.64 -2.93
CA GLY A 12 7.93 -3.71 -2.96
C GLY A 12 7.43 -5.08 -3.44
N CYS A 13 6.19 -5.21 -3.92
CA CYS A 13 5.68 -6.49 -4.43
C CYS A 13 6.30 -6.91 -5.77
N GLY A 14 6.48 -5.94 -6.68
CA GLY A 14 6.92 -6.19 -8.04
C GLY A 14 8.26 -6.92 -8.12
N ASN A 15 8.57 -7.51 -9.28
CA ASN A 15 9.75 -8.36 -9.48
C ASN A 15 9.84 -9.53 -8.47
N ALA A 16 8.68 -10.13 -8.17
CA ALA A 16 8.52 -11.22 -7.20
C ALA A 16 8.99 -10.85 -5.78
N GLY A 17 8.98 -9.57 -5.41
CA GLY A 17 9.42 -9.10 -4.09
C GLY A 17 8.61 -9.66 -2.92
N PHE A 18 7.37 -10.11 -3.16
CA PHE A 18 6.54 -10.76 -2.14
C PHE A 18 7.06 -12.14 -1.70
N VAL A 19 7.72 -12.89 -2.59
CA VAL A 19 8.29 -14.23 -2.30
C VAL A 19 9.81 -14.23 -2.19
N ARG A 20 10.46 -13.17 -2.66
CA ARG A 20 11.90 -13.05 -2.60
C ARG A 20 12.35 -12.80 -1.17
N GLU A 21 13.31 -13.60 -0.70
CA GLU A 21 14.01 -13.37 0.54
C GLU A 21 14.79 -12.05 0.48
N GLN A 22 14.63 -11.20 1.49
CA GLN A 22 15.27 -9.89 1.57
C GLN A 22 16.09 -9.81 2.86
N LYS A 23 17.42 -9.77 2.74
CA LYS A 23 18.33 -9.60 3.88
C LYS A 23 18.42 -8.14 4.29
N VAL A 24 17.33 -7.61 4.85
CA VAL A 24 17.20 -6.22 5.31
C VAL A 24 16.48 -6.19 6.66
N ASP A 25 16.79 -5.20 7.49
CA ASP A 25 16.18 -5.07 8.82
C ASP A 25 14.68 -4.73 8.74
N LYS A 26 14.30 -3.98 7.70
CA LYS A 26 12.93 -3.55 7.46
C LYS A 26 12.61 -3.60 5.98
N ARG A 27 11.56 -4.34 5.63
CA ARG A 27 11.10 -4.42 4.25
C ARG A 27 10.42 -3.12 3.83
N VAL A 28 10.51 -2.79 2.54
CA VAL A 28 9.95 -1.54 2.00
C VAL A 28 8.43 -1.44 2.20
N ASP A 29 7.71 -2.57 2.17
CA ASP A 29 6.26 -2.60 2.44
C ASP A 29 5.95 -2.14 3.87
N GLN A 30 6.75 -2.55 4.86
CA GLN A 30 6.56 -2.13 6.26
C GLN A 30 6.77 -0.63 6.41
N THR A 31 7.85 -0.09 5.83
CA THR A 31 8.08 1.36 5.82
C THR A 31 6.95 2.12 5.14
N ARG A 32 6.37 1.57 4.05
CA ARG A 32 5.25 2.21 3.36
C ARG A 32 3.96 2.13 4.18
N LYS A 33 3.72 1.03 4.91
CA LYS A 33 2.58 0.90 5.84
C LYS A 33 2.64 1.93 6.96
N ASP A 34 3.79 2.11 7.59
CA ASP A 34 3.96 3.11 8.66
C ASP A 34 3.61 4.51 8.16
N GLN A 35 4.08 4.88 6.95
CA GLN A 35 3.76 6.17 6.36
C GLN A 35 2.26 6.36 6.14
N VAL A 36 1.54 5.30 5.74
CA VAL A 36 0.08 5.34 5.59
C VAL A 36 -0.58 5.50 6.97
N GLN A 37 -0.12 4.76 7.97
CA GLN A 37 -0.66 4.85 9.33
C GLN A 37 -0.46 6.23 9.96
N GLU A 38 0.69 6.87 9.72
CA GLU A 38 1.00 8.23 10.16
C GLU A 38 0.01 9.28 9.63
N THR A 39 -0.74 9.00 8.55
CA THR A 39 -1.76 9.95 8.08
C THR A 39 -3.04 9.92 8.91
N GLY A 40 -3.24 8.90 9.75
CA GLY A 40 -4.49 8.70 10.49
C GLY A 40 -5.70 8.40 9.61
N THR A 41 -5.49 7.94 8.37
CA THR A 41 -6.61 7.56 7.49
C THR A 41 -7.22 6.24 7.92
N SER A 42 -8.54 6.10 7.82
CA SER A 42 -9.22 4.80 7.98
C SER A 42 -9.23 3.98 6.69
N MET A 43 -9.10 4.63 5.53
CA MET A 43 -9.15 3.99 4.22
C MET A 43 -7.88 4.26 3.40
N LEU A 44 -7.35 3.20 2.79
CA LEU A 44 -6.30 3.24 1.78
C LEU A 44 -6.87 2.75 0.44
N VAL A 45 -6.70 3.55 -0.63
CA VAL A 45 -7.08 3.16 -1.98
C VAL A 45 -5.83 2.90 -2.81
N THR A 46 -5.82 1.79 -3.55
CA THR A 46 -4.71 1.41 -4.43
C THR A 46 -5.24 1.16 -5.84
N ALA A 47 -4.40 1.39 -6.85
CA ALA A 47 -4.73 1.12 -8.26
C ALA A 47 -4.02 -0.13 -8.81
N CYS A 48 -3.45 -0.95 -7.92
CA CYS A 48 -2.70 -2.15 -8.29
C CYS A 48 -3.01 -3.26 -7.28
N PRO A 49 -3.45 -4.46 -7.73
CA PRO A 49 -3.78 -5.58 -6.85
C PRO A 49 -2.62 -6.00 -5.94
N GLU A 50 -1.38 -5.90 -6.43
CA GLU A 50 -0.17 -6.21 -5.67
C GLU A 50 0.11 -5.19 -4.57
N CYS A 51 -0.15 -3.89 -4.84
CA CYS A 51 -0.11 -2.86 -3.81
C CYS A 51 -1.17 -3.11 -2.74
N LYS A 52 -2.41 -3.45 -3.14
CA LYS A 52 -3.47 -3.84 -2.20
C LYS A 52 -3.02 -5.01 -1.33
N MET A 53 -2.47 -6.07 -1.94
CA MET A 53 -1.99 -7.25 -1.21
C MET A 53 -0.90 -6.89 -0.20
N MET A 54 0.15 -6.17 -0.63
CA MET A 54 1.27 -5.86 0.24
C MET A 54 0.91 -4.87 1.33
N LEU A 55 0.09 -3.86 1.02
CA LEU A 55 -0.30 -2.80 1.96
C LEU A 55 -1.58 -3.13 2.74
N ASN A 56 -2.16 -4.31 2.53
CA ASN A 56 -3.34 -4.74 3.27
C ASN A 56 -3.07 -4.70 4.78
N ALA A 57 -4.11 -4.39 5.55
CA ALA A 57 -4.07 -4.21 7.00
C ALA A 57 -3.12 -3.09 7.49
N ALA A 58 -2.67 -2.18 6.62
CA ALA A 58 -2.05 -0.94 7.07
C ALA A 58 -3.05 -0.09 7.88
N VAL A 59 -4.31 -0.07 7.44
CA VAL A 59 -5.43 0.68 8.01
C VAL A 59 -6.67 -0.20 8.03
N GLU A 60 -7.78 0.32 8.55
CA GLU A 60 -9.06 -0.40 8.70
C GLU A 60 -9.55 -0.98 7.37
N GLU A 61 -9.55 -0.19 6.30
CA GLU A 61 -10.01 -0.62 4.99
C GLU A 61 -8.98 -0.33 3.89
N THR A 62 -8.61 -1.37 3.13
CA THR A 62 -7.77 -1.20 1.92
C THR A 62 -8.55 -1.65 0.69
N LYS A 63 -8.84 -0.71 -0.22
CA LYS A 63 -9.64 -0.94 -1.43
C LYS A 63 -8.80 -0.84 -2.71
N ASP A 64 -9.24 -1.59 -3.72
CA ASP A 64 -8.86 -1.32 -5.10
C ASP A 64 -9.71 -0.16 -5.64
N ILE A 65 -9.13 0.69 -6.49
CA ILE A 65 -9.82 1.84 -7.09
C ILE A 65 -11.10 1.44 -7.83
N ALA A 66 -11.14 0.26 -8.45
CA ALA A 66 -12.34 -0.23 -9.12
C ALA A 66 -13.50 -0.47 -8.12
N GLN A 67 -13.20 -0.87 -6.88
CA GLN A 67 -14.21 -1.02 -5.83
C GLN A 67 -14.77 0.34 -5.43
N VAL A 68 -13.91 1.34 -5.25
CA VAL A 68 -14.35 2.71 -4.91
C VAL A 68 -15.23 3.30 -6.00
N VAL A 69 -14.87 3.08 -7.27
CA VAL A 69 -15.69 3.52 -8.41
C VAL A 69 -17.03 2.79 -8.44
N ALA A 70 -17.05 1.47 -8.22
CA ALA A 70 -18.28 0.69 -8.18
C ALA A 70 -19.20 1.11 -7.02
N ASP A 71 -18.65 1.32 -5.82
CA ASP A 71 -19.39 1.78 -4.63
C ASP A 71 -20.05 3.16 -4.86
N ALA A 72 -19.46 4.00 -5.72
CA ALA A 72 -19.99 5.34 -6.03
C ALA A 72 -21.05 5.36 -7.15
N MET A 73 -21.30 4.23 -7.82
CA MET A 73 -22.29 4.09 -8.90
C MET A 73 -23.68 3.64 -8.41
N VAL A 74 -23.80 3.31 -7.13
CA VAL A 74 -25.04 2.93 -6.44
C VAL A 74 -25.45 3.98 -5.42
#